data_AF-A0A7C1B4X4-F1
#
_entry.id   AF-A0A7C1B4X4-F1
#
_cell.length_a   1.000
_cell.length_b   1.000
_cell.length_c   1.000
_cell.angle_alpha   90.00
_cell.angle_beta   90.00
_cell.angle_gamma   90.00
#
_symmetry.space_group_name_H-M   'P 1'
#
loop_
_entity.id
_entity.type
_entity.pdbx_description
1 polymer ?
#
loop_
_entity_poly.entity_id
_entity_poly.type
_entity_poly.pdbx_seq_one_letter_code
_entity_poly.pdbx_strand_id
1 'polypeptide(L)'
;GNLPRFGEHIAWSESSAVSFSNSVIGARTNREGGPSALAAALCGVTPNYGLHLDENRKPNIVINVDADLRSNSDFGALGYYIGKLVKNKIPYFKGIKNANTDNLKALGAAMAASGAVALYHVENLTPEAGFMETKGLESIDVTDKEIRETYEKLNTGEDVDIVILGCPHASLREIAEVAEKLKGKKLVKPLWICTSKAMKETATLMGYRDIIEKAGGKIVSDTCMVVSPIERMGFKTTGVNSGKAANYLPGFCKQNVVFNSIDELIKGVTDER
;
A
#
# COMPACT_ATOMS: atom_id res chain seq x y z
N GLY A 1 -8.00 -11.03 7.07
CA GLY A 1 -6.98 -12.06 6.81
C GLY A 1 -6.38 -12.53 8.12
N ASN A 2 -5.33 -13.35 8.06
CA ASN A 2 -4.59 -13.77 9.25
C ASN A 2 -3.74 -12.59 9.77
N LEU A 3 -3.79 -12.35 11.08
CA LEU A 3 -3.00 -11.31 11.73
C LEU A 3 -2.02 -11.99 12.71
N PRO A 4 -0.74 -12.15 12.35
CA PRO A 4 0.27 -12.71 13.25
C PRO A 4 0.54 -11.77 14.43
N ARG A 5 1.20 -12.29 15.47
CA ARG A 5 1.63 -11.53 16.63
C ARG A 5 3.04 -10.99 16.45
N PHE A 6 3.39 -9.99 17.25
CA PHE A 6 4.75 -9.47 17.35
C PHE A 6 5.74 -10.61 17.63
N GLY A 7 6.83 -10.67 16.87
CA GLY A 7 7.88 -11.68 16.98
C GLY A 7 7.54 -13.05 16.37
N GLU A 8 6.31 -13.30 15.91
CA GLU A 8 5.98 -14.58 15.27
C GLU A 8 6.73 -14.76 13.94
N HIS A 9 7.24 -15.97 13.71
CA HIS A 9 7.91 -16.34 12.46
C HIS A 9 6.89 -16.88 11.46
N ILE A 10 6.81 -16.23 10.30
CA ILE A 10 5.89 -16.59 9.21
C ILE A 10 6.66 -16.63 7.88
N ALA A 11 6.06 -17.21 6.84
CA ALA A 11 6.64 -17.26 5.50
C ALA A 11 5.64 -16.71 4.48
N TRP A 12 5.78 -15.44 4.10
CA TRP A 12 4.86 -14.76 3.19
C TRP A 12 5.55 -14.38 1.88
N SER A 13 4.86 -14.62 0.75
CA SER A 13 5.43 -14.39 -0.58
C SER A 13 5.05 -13.06 -1.21
N GLU A 14 3.99 -12.41 -0.72
CA GLU A 14 3.50 -11.15 -1.27
C GLU A 14 4.31 -9.98 -0.70
N SER A 15 4.92 -9.17 -1.56
CA SER A 15 5.95 -8.19 -1.17
C SER A 15 5.46 -7.09 -0.22
N SER A 16 4.24 -6.59 -0.41
CA SER A 16 3.67 -5.58 0.49
C SER A 16 3.24 -6.19 1.83
N ALA A 17 2.78 -7.43 1.84
CA ALA A 17 2.40 -8.17 3.03
C ALA A 17 3.63 -8.50 3.88
N VAL A 18 4.76 -8.82 3.24
CA VAL A 18 6.08 -8.97 3.90
C VAL A 18 6.48 -7.67 4.59
N SER A 19 6.45 -6.55 3.85
CA SER A 19 6.79 -5.23 4.41
C SER A 19 5.86 -4.85 5.57
N PHE A 20 4.55 -5.05 5.43
CA PHE A 20 3.57 -4.79 6.48
C PHE A 20 3.79 -5.69 7.71
N SER A 21 4.07 -6.98 7.52
CA SER A 21 4.31 -7.91 8.62
C SER A 21 5.55 -7.56 9.42
N ASN A 22 6.65 -7.27 8.72
CA ASN A 22 7.90 -6.92 9.37
C ASN A 22 7.79 -5.59 10.11
N SER A 23 7.23 -4.56 9.50
CA SER A 23 7.26 -3.20 10.03
C SER A 23 6.08 -2.85 10.93
N VAL A 24 4.86 -3.17 10.50
CA VAL A 24 3.65 -2.70 11.19
C VAL A 24 3.21 -3.68 12.26
N ILE A 25 3.36 -4.98 12.01
CA ILE A 25 3.05 -6.03 13.00
C ILE A 25 4.27 -6.35 13.88
N GLY A 26 5.47 -6.30 13.32
CA GLY A 26 6.69 -6.81 13.97
C GLY A 26 6.79 -8.34 13.95
N ALA A 27 6.05 -9.01 13.06
CA ALA A 27 6.28 -10.41 12.74
C ALA A 27 7.56 -10.55 11.90
N ARG A 28 8.05 -11.78 11.73
CA ARG A 28 9.33 -12.06 11.09
C ARG A 28 9.10 -12.90 9.84
N THR A 29 9.43 -12.35 8.68
CA THR A 29 9.40 -13.07 7.41
C THR A 29 10.45 -12.50 6.47
N ASN A 30 11.07 -13.38 5.68
CA ASN A 30 11.80 -12.95 4.49
C ASN A 30 10.82 -12.62 3.36
N ARG A 31 11.38 -12.14 2.24
CA ARG A 31 10.66 -11.99 0.98
C ARG A 31 10.61 -13.34 0.27
N GLU A 32 9.77 -14.24 0.79
CA GLU A 32 9.68 -15.63 0.35
C GLU A 32 9.15 -15.74 -1.10
N GLY A 33 9.54 -16.81 -1.79
CA GLY A 33 8.90 -17.19 -3.04
C GLY A 33 7.59 -17.94 -2.77
N GLY A 34 6.71 -18.03 -3.77
CA GLY A 34 5.51 -18.87 -3.68
C GLY A 34 5.81 -20.33 -3.27
N PRO A 35 6.82 -21.00 -3.86
CA PRO A 35 7.19 -22.36 -3.49
C PRO A 35 7.68 -22.51 -2.04
N SER A 36 8.51 -21.59 -1.54
CA SER A 36 9.04 -21.67 -0.16
C SER A 36 7.96 -21.35 0.88
N ALA A 37 7.11 -20.36 0.61
CA ALA A 37 5.95 -20.06 1.46
C ALA A 37 4.97 -21.24 1.54
N LEU A 38 4.70 -21.93 0.42
CA LEU A 38 3.85 -23.12 0.41
C LEU A 38 4.50 -24.28 1.18
N ALA A 39 5.79 -24.53 0.99
CA ALA A 39 6.50 -25.56 1.75
C ALA A 39 6.46 -25.29 3.26
N ALA A 40 6.66 -24.03 3.67
CA ALA A 40 6.56 -23.64 5.07
C ALA A 40 5.15 -23.83 5.63
N ALA A 41 4.11 -23.53 4.85
CA ALA A 41 2.72 -23.78 5.24
C ALA A 41 2.41 -25.28 5.43
N LEU A 42 2.99 -26.16 4.61
CA LEU A 42 2.83 -27.61 4.72
C LEU A 42 3.60 -28.21 5.89
N CYS A 43 4.84 -27.75 6.12
CA CYS A 43 5.71 -28.29 7.16
C CYS A 43 5.49 -27.65 8.54
N GLY A 44 4.81 -26.49 8.60
CA GLY A 44 4.63 -25.72 9.83
C GLY A 44 5.90 -25.04 10.36
N VAL A 45 6.95 -24.96 9.54
CA VAL A 45 8.25 -24.37 9.90
C VAL A 45 8.83 -23.59 8.71
N THR A 46 9.59 -22.54 9.00
CA THR A 46 10.33 -21.75 7.99
C THR A 46 11.81 -21.67 8.37
N PRO A 47 12.76 -21.65 7.42
CA PRO A 47 14.18 -21.55 7.73
C PRO A 47 14.52 -20.27 8.51
N ASN A 48 15.33 -20.39 9.57
CA ASN A 48 15.71 -19.27 10.42
C ASN A 48 16.92 -18.51 9.85
N TYR A 49 16.68 -17.59 8.93
CA TYR A 49 17.71 -16.75 8.31
C TYR A 49 17.15 -15.37 7.92
N GLY A 50 18.04 -14.46 7.51
CA GLY A 50 17.63 -13.15 7.01
C GLY A 50 16.88 -12.37 8.08
N LEU A 51 15.71 -11.84 7.75
CA LEU A 51 14.87 -11.01 8.63
C LEU A 51 14.22 -11.78 9.79
N HIS A 52 14.42 -13.10 9.88
CA HIS A 52 14.12 -13.84 11.10
C HIS A 52 15.12 -13.54 12.23
N LEU A 53 16.33 -13.10 11.90
CA LEU A 53 17.42 -12.82 12.84
C LEU A 53 17.46 -11.32 13.20
N ASP A 54 17.65 -11.01 14.49
CA ASP A 54 17.61 -9.63 15.00
C ASP A 54 18.69 -8.73 14.39
N GLU A 55 19.89 -9.26 14.21
CA GLU A 55 21.01 -8.51 13.65
C GLU A 55 20.73 -7.99 12.24
N ASN A 56 19.91 -8.69 11.47
CA ASN A 56 19.58 -8.35 10.09
C ASN A 56 18.40 -7.37 9.98
N ARG A 57 17.78 -6.99 11.11
CA ARG A 57 16.63 -6.08 11.15
C ARG A 57 17.04 -4.63 11.44
N LYS A 58 18.33 -4.40 11.73
CA LYS A 58 18.88 -3.07 12.02
C LYS A 58 18.79 -2.15 10.81
N PRO A 59 18.42 -0.87 10.99
CA PRO A 59 18.34 0.07 9.88
C PRO A 59 19.73 0.36 9.30
N ASN A 60 19.75 0.66 8.00
CA ASN A 60 20.96 1.05 7.29
C ASN A 60 21.03 2.56 7.05
N ILE A 61 19.90 3.26 7.13
CA ILE A 61 19.77 4.67 6.73
C ILE A 61 18.64 5.35 7.48
N VAL A 62 18.81 6.63 7.80
CA VAL A 62 17.78 7.47 8.41
C VAL A 62 17.10 8.32 7.34
N ILE A 63 15.77 8.39 7.38
CA ILE A 63 14.98 9.26 6.51
C ILE A 63 14.33 10.32 7.39
N ASN A 64 14.73 11.58 7.25
CA ASN A 64 14.12 12.70 7.96
C ASN A 64 13.00 13.28 7.08
N VAL A 65 11.75 13.15 7.53
CA VAL A 65 10.59 13.62 6.79
C VAL A 65 10.13 14.97 7.34
N ASP A 66 10.23 16.00 6.50
CA ASP A 66 9.67 17.34 6.72
C ASP A 66 8.68 17.66 5.58
N ALA A 67 7.59 16.90 5.55
CA ALA A 67 6.54 16.99 4.53
C ALA A 67 5.16 16.78 5.16
N ASP A 68 4.14 17.41 4.58
CA ASP A 68 2.76 17.31 5.08
C ASP A 68 2.03 16.12 4.43
N LEU A 69 2.13 14.96 5.08
CA LEU A 69 1.51 13.71 4.61
C LEU A 69 0.07 13.60 5.12
N ARG A 70 -0.92 13.73 4.23
CA ARG A 70 -2.34 13.80 4.60
C ARG A 70 -3.14 12.57 4.19
N SER A 71 -2.72 11.87 3.14
CA SER A 71 -3.48 10.80 2.49
C SER A 71 -2.62 9.55 2.25
N ASN A 72 -3.27 8.39 2.07
CA ASN A 72 -2.56 7.16 1.69
C ASN A 72 -1.72 7.32 0.40
N SER A 73 -2.13 8.20 -0.50
CA SER A 73 -1.39 8.53 -1.71
C SER A 73 -0.08 9.25 -1.37
N ASP A 74 -0.04 10.16 -0.39
CA ASP A 74 1.20 10.85 0.02
C ASP A 74 2.20 9.87 0.64
N PHE A 75 1.72 8.96 1.49
CA PHE A 75 2.55 7.88 2.04
C PHE A 75 3.03 6.93 0.94
N GLY A 76 2.19 6.64 -0.05
CA GLY A 76 2.56 5.85 -1.23
C GLY A 76 3.61 6.54 -2.10
N ALA A 77 3.52 7.86 -2.27
CA ALA A 77 4.51 8.67 -2.99
C ALA A 77 5.86 8.67 -2.25
N LEU A 78 5.85 8.95 -0.95
CA LEU A 78 7.03 8.87 -0.09
C LEU A 78 7.68 7.47 -0.20
N GLY A 79 6.89 6.42 -0.09
CA GLY A 79 7.38 5.06 -0.19
C GLY A 79 7.95 4.72 -1.55
N TYR A 80 7.32 5.18 -2.63
CA TYR A 80 7.86 4.98 -3.97
C TYR A 80 9.23 5.64 -4.13
N TYR A 81 9.35 6.92 -3.71
CA TYR A 81 10.57 7.71 -3.76
C TYR A 81 11.71 7.05 -2.96
N ILE A 82 11.45 6.75 -1.69
CA ILE A 82 12.47 6.13 -0.83
C ILE A 82 12.84 4.74 -1.32
N GLY A 83 11.89 3.92 -1.75
CA GLY A 83 12.19 2.60 -2.29
C GLY A 83 13.14 2.66 -3.49
N LYS A 84 12.96 3.62 -4.41
CA LYS A 84 13.89 3.81 -5.54
C LYS A 84 15.31 4.15 -5.10
N LEU A 85 15.45 4.95 -4.04
CA LEU A 85 16.74 5.41 -3.53
C LEU A 85 17.47 4.33 -2.74
N VAL A 86 16.79 3.71 -1.77
CA VAL A 86 17.42 2.83 -0.79
C VAL A 86 17.47 1.38 -1.25
N LYS A 87 16.72 1.02 -2.30
CA LYS A 87 16.60 -0.34 -2.82
C LYS A 87 16.23 -1.31 -1.70
N ASN A 88 17.08 -2.29 -1.40
CA ASN A 88 16.87 -3.32 -0.39
C ASN A 88 17.44 -2.97 0.99
N LYS A 89 17.97 -1.76 1.19
CA LYS A 89 18.34 -1.25 2.54
C LYS A 89 17.09 -1.06 3.40
N ILE A 90 17.26 -1.13 4.73
CA ILE A 90 16.22 -0.93 5.74
C ILE A 90 16.22 0.54 6.18
N PRO A 91 15.22 1.36 5.81
CA PRO A 91 15.13 2.73 6.25
C PRO A 91 14.52 2.87 7.65
N TYR A 92 15.00 3.85 8.41
CA TYR A 92 14.40 4.32 9.66
C TYR A 92 13.85 5.74 9.46
N PHE A 93 12.54 5.91 9.53
CA PHE A 93 11.85 7.18 9.32
C PHE A 93 11.72 7.97 10.62
N LYS A 94 12.06 9.26 10.55
CA LYS A 94 11.81 10.29 11.57
C LYS A 94 10.89 11.37 11.00
N GLY A 95 10.15 12.06 11.87
CA GLY A 95 9.27 13.18 11.48
C GLY A 95 7.82 12.80 11.12
N ILE A 96 7.51 11.51 10.93
CA ILE A 96 6.13 11.03 10.71
C ILE A 96 5.40 10.94 12.07
N LYS A 97 4.41 11.81 12.31
CA LYS A 97 3.73 11.90 13.63
C LYS A 97 2.34 11.26 13.69
N ASN A 98 1.53 11.38 12.65
CA ASN A 98 0.09 11.05 12.68
C ASN A 98 -0.32 9.97 11.67
N ALA A 99 0.50 8.93 11.50
CA ALA A 99 0.19 7.84 10.58
C ALA A 99 -0.61 6.73 11.28
N ASN A 100 -1.67 6.26 10.62
CA ASN A 100 -2.40 5.06 11.00
C ASN A 100 -1.88 3.82 10.24
N THR A 101 -2.44 2.65 10.55
CA THR A 101 -2.09 1.37 9.93
C THR A 101 -2.20 1.37 8.40
N ASP A 102 -3.20 2.05 7.82
CA ASP A 102 -3.38 2.14 6.37
C ASP A 102 -2.33 3.06 5.72
N ASN A 103 -1.92 4.12 6.41
CA ASN A 103 -0.82 4.98 5.96
C ASN A 103 0.51 4.21 5.92
N LEU A 104 0.83 3.47 6.99
CA LEU A 104 2.02 2.63 7.05
C LEU A 104 1.96 1.48 6.02
N LYS A 105 0.78 0.90 5.81
CA LYS A 105 0.55 -0.08 4.75
C LYS A 105 0.85 0.50 3.36
N ALA A 106 0.40 1.71 3.07
CA ALA A 106 0.65 2.38 1.79
C ALA A 106 2.15 2.68 1.59
N LEU A 107 2.81 3.20 2.63
CA LEU A 107 4.25 3.48 2.66
C LEU A 107 5.08 2.23 2.35
N GLY A 108 4.87 1.16 3.12
CA GLY A 108 5.59 -0.10 2.96
C GLY A 108 5.31 -0.77 1.62
N ALA A 109 4.06 -0.76 1.17
CA ALA A 109 3.67 -1.36 -0.10
C ALA A 109 4.36 -0.70 -1.29
N ALA A 110 4.46 0.63 -1.30
CA ALA A 110 5.13 1.37 -2.37
C ALA A 110 6.65 1.12 -2.36
N MET A 111 7.30 1.14 -1.19
CA MET A 111 8.73 0.81 -1.09
C MET A 111 9.04 -0.62 -1.51
N ALA A 112 8.20 -1.58 -1.11
CA ALA A 112 8.35 -2.98 -1.49
C ALA A 112 8.22 -3.20 -3.01
N ALA A 113 7.45 -2.34 -3.69
CA ALA A 113 7.22 -2.37 -5.12
C ALA A 113 8.34 -1.68 -5.92
N SER A 114 8.82 -0.53 -5.46
CA SER A 114 9.82 0.27 -6.18
C SER A 114 11.27 -0.07 -5.84
N GLY A 115 11.53 -0.54 -4.62
CA GLY A 115 12.88 -0.79 -4.08
C GLY A 115 13.15 -2.21 -3.58
N ALA A 116 12.11 -3.02 -3.43
CA ALA A 116 12.17 -4.32 -2.73
C ALA A 116 12.49 -4.24 -1.22
N VAL A 117 12.18 -3.11 -0.57
CA VAL A 117 12.26 -2.96 0.89
C VAL A 117 11.29 -3.94 1.57
N ALA A 118 11.83 -4.85 2.36
CA ALA A 118 11.06 -5.87 3.09
C ALA A 118 10.81 -5.53 4.56
N LEU A 119 11.54 -4.54 5.10
CA LEU A 119 11.42 -4.03 6.46
C LEU A 119 11.82 -2.55 6.46
N TYR A 120 11.09 -1.76 7.22
CA TYR A 120 11.37 -0.36 7.56
C TYR A 120 10.92 -0.10 9.01
N HIS A 121 11.43 0.98 9.59
CA HIS A 121 11.06 1.41 10.94
C HIS A 121 10.53 2.84 10.87
N VAL A 122 9.51 3.17 11.67
CA VAL A 122 9.01 4.53 11.84
C VAL A 122 9.02 4.86 13.32
N GLU A 123 9.76 5.91 13.66
CA GLU A 123 9.95 6.37 15.03
C GLU A 123 8.61 6.51 15.77
N ASN A 124 8.52 5.89 16.96
CA ASN A 124 7.33 5.87 17.81
C ASN A 124 6.05 5.23 17.23
N LEU A 125 6.09 4.68 16.02
CA LEU A 125 4.90 4.12 15.34
C LEU A 125 5.02 2.62 15.03
N THR A 126 6.21 2.15 14.61
CA THR A 126 6.43 0.71 14.38
C THR A 126 6.94 0.02 15.65
N PRO A 127 6.54 -1.22 15.94
CA PRO A 127 6.83 -1.89 17.21
C PRO A 127 8.32 -2.02 17.55
N GLU A 128 9.19 -2.15 16.55
CA GLU A 128 10.63 -2.35 16.75
C GLU A 128 11.43 -1.05 16.84
N ALA A 129 10.83 0.11 16.51
CA ALA A 129 11.58 1.36 16.33
C ALA A 129 12.39 1.75 17.57
N GLY A 130 11.84 1.55 18.77
CA GLY A 130 12.50 1.89 20.03
C GLY A 130 13.75 1.06 20.34
N PHE A 131 13.95 -0.07 19.66
CA PHE A 131 15.13 -0.93 19.84
C PHE A 131 16.23 -0.65 18.82
N MET A 132 15.99 0.25 17.86
CA MET A 132 16.90 0.49 16.75
C MET A 132 17.86 1.65 17.05
N GLU A 133 19.15 1.41 16.86
CA GLU A 133 20.16 2.46 16.96
C GLU A 133 20.35 3.17 15.62
N THR A 134 20.19 4.50 15.63
CA THR A 134 20.29 5.34 14.42
C THR A 134 21.54 6.21 14.38
N LYS A 135 22.36 6.19 15.45
CA LYS A 135 23.50 7.10 15.58
C LYS A 135 24.58 6.76 14.56
N GLY A 136 25.02 7.76 13.80
CA GLY A 136 26.10 7.60 12.81
C GLY A 136 25.66 6.97 11.49
N LEU A 137 24.37 6.68 11.30
CA LEU A 137 23.85 6.26 10.00
C LEU A 137 23.77 7.46 9.05
N GLU A 138 23.95 7.19 7.75
CA GLU A 138 23.65 8.15 6.69
C GLU A 138 22.19 8.62 6.79
N SER A 139 21.93 9.86 6.41
CA SER A 139 20.59 10.44 6.41
C SER A 139 20.18 11.01 5.05
N ILE A 140 18.89 10.89 4.73
CA ILE A 140 18.24 11.52 3.58
C ILE A 140 17.11 12.39 4.12
N ASP A 141 17.09 13.66 3.72
CA ASP A 141 16.01 14.59 4.03
C ASP A 141 14.96 14.57 2.91
N VAL A 142 13.69 14.55 3.28
CA VAL A 142 12.57 14.52 2.36
C VAL A 142 11.61 15.66 2.69
N THR A 143 11.25 16.44 1.68
CA THR A 143 10.30 17.54 1.80
C THR A 143 9.08 17.33 0.89
N ASP A 144 8.11 18.25 0.93
CA ASP A 144 6.98 18.25 0.01
C ASP A 144 7.39 18.27 -1.48
N LYS A 145 8.60 18.75 -1.78
CA LYS A 145 9.14 18.76 -3.14
C LYS A 145 9.26 17.35 -3.71
N GLU A 146 9.89 16.44 -2.99
CA GLU A 146 10.10 15.05 -3.43
C GLU A 146 8.77 14.30 -3.57
N ILE A 147 7.80 14.62 -2.72
CA ILE A 147 6.43 14.06 -2.78
C ILE A 147 5.75 14.52 -4.07
N ARG A 148 5.74 15.83 -4.35
CA ARG A 148 5.14 16.39 -5.58
C ARG A 148 5.79 15.84 -6.84
N GLU A 149 7.12 15.82 -6.92
CA GLU A 149 7.83 15.24 -8.06
C GLU A 149 7.51 13.76 -8.25
N THR A 150 7.19 13.04 -7.17
CA THR A 150 6.80 11.64 -7.26
C THR A 150 5.37 11.48 -7.80
N TYR A 151 4.45 12.36 -7.42
CA TYR A 151 3.12 12.41 -8.07
C TYR A 151 3.24 12.64 -9.57
N GLU A 152 4.05 13.61 -10.00
CA GLU A 152 4.30 13.90 -11.41
C GLU A 152 4.86 12.67 -12.15
N LYS A 153 5.80 11.94 -11.55
CA LYS A 153 6.41 10.72 -12.14
C LYS A 153 5.45 9.54 -12.22
N LEU A 154 4.54 9.39 -11.26
CA LEU A 154 3.61 8.25 -11.19
C LEU A 154 2.36 8.45 -12.05
N ASN A 155 2.05 9.70 -12.43
CA ASN A 155 1.02 10.00 -13.41
C ASN A 155 1.57 9.81 -14.82
N THR A 156 1.03 8.83 -15.55
CA THR A 156 1.46 8.47 -16.91
C THR A 156 0.37 8.69 -17.96
N GLY A 157 -0.80 9.17 -17.55
CA GLY A 157 -1.84 9.60 -18.49
C GLY A 157 -2.83 10.55 -17.83
N GLU A 158 -3.81 10.93 -18.64
CA GLU A 158 -4.91 11.82 -18.28
C GLU A 158 -6.23 11.10 -18.55
N ASP A 159 -7.35 11.69 -18.13
CA ASP A 159 -8.70 11.18 -18.36
C ASP A 159 -8.92 9.72 -17.93
N VAL A 160 -9.18 9.52 -16.64
CA VAL A 160 -9.46 8.20 -16.06
C VAL A 160 -10.60 7.48 -16.79
N ASP A 161 -10.44 6.22 -17.19
CA ASP A 161 -11.56 5.39 -17.68
C ASP A 161 -12.25 4.64 -16.54
N ILE A 162 -11.48 4.25 -15.52
CA ILE A 162 -11.92 3.50 -14.35
C ILE A 162 -11.07 3.86 -13.13
N VAL A 163 -11.69 4.03 -11.97
CA VAL A 163 -10.96 4.12 -10.68
C VAL A 163 -10.93 2.75 -10.04
N ILE A 164 -9.74 2.29 -9.64
CA ILE A 164 -9.59 1.04 -8.90
C ILE A 164 -8.78 1.29 -7.63
N LEU A 165 -9.41 1.06 -6.48
CA LEU A 165 -8.84 1.22 -5.15
C LEU A 165 -8.51 -0.15 -4.53
N GLY A 166 -7.63 -0.17 -3.54
CA GLY A 166 -7.29 -1.39 -2.80
C GLY A 166 -6.10 -2.17 -3.36
N CYS A 167 -4.94 -1.50 -3.51
CA CYS A 167 -3.64 -2.15 -3.70
C CYS A 167 -2.62 -1.60 -2.69
N PRO A 168 -2.27 -2.30 -1.60
CA PRO A 168 -2.84 -3.57 -1.14
C PRO A 168 -4.34 -3.48 -0.83
N HIS A 169 -4.99 -4.63 -0.67
CA HIS A 169 -6.43 -4.72 -0.44
C HIS A 169 -6.95 -3.70 0.57
N ALA A 170 -8.07 -3.07 0.21
CA ALA A 170 -8.68 -2.01 0.99
C ALA A 170 -9.11 -2.53 2.36
N SER A 171 -8.76 -1.78 3.41
CA SER A 171 -9.26 -2.02 4.76
C SER A 171 -10.74 -1.64 4.86
N LEU A 172 -11.40 -2.05 5.94
CA LEU A 172 -12.75 -1.61 6.23
C LEU A 172 -12.84 -0.08 6.38
N ARG A 173 -11.79 0.56 6.93
CA ARG A 173 -11.72 2.03 7.07
C ARG A 173 -11.68 2.71 5.72
N GLU A 174 -10.86 2.21 4.79
CA GLU A 174 -10.80 2.75 3.42
C GLU A 174 -12.14 2.55 2.68
N ILE A 175 -12.81 1.40 2.87
CA ILE A 175 -14.15 1.17 2.30
C ILE A 175 -15.19 2.15 2.88
N ALA A 176 -15.16 2.36 4.20
CA ALA A 176 -16.06 3.30 4.88
C ALA A 176 -15.84 4.74 4.40
N GLU A 177 -14.59 5.16 4.22
CA GLU A 177 -14.23 6.48 3.68
C GLU A 177 -14.80 6.69 2.29
N VAL A 178 -14.65 5.70 1.40
CA VAL A 178 -15.22 5.77 0.04
C VAL A 178 -16.75 5.80 0.09
N ALA A 179 -17.38 5.00 0.94
CA ALA A 179 -18.83 4.99 1.11
C ALA A 179 -19.36 6.37 1.54
N GLU A 180 -18.73 7.02 2.52
CA GLU A 180 -19.14 8.34 2.97
C GLU A 180 -19.02 9.39 1.85
N LYS A 181 -17.93 9.36 1.09
CA LYS A 181 -17.70 10.30 -0.03
C LYS A 181 -18.68 10.09 -1.20
N LEU A 182 -19.27 8.90 -1.33
CA LEU A 182 -20.25 8.55 -2.37
C LEU A 182 -21.72 8.69 -1.92
N LYS A 183 -21.96 9.00 -0.65
CA LYS A 183 -23.31 9.11 -0.10
C LYS A 183 -24.12 10.17 -0.86
N GLY A 184 -25.23 9.74 -1.47
CA GLY A 184 -26.11 10.60 -2.26
C GLY A 184 -25.59 10.96 -3.66
N LYS A 185 -24.44 10.43 -4.10
CA LYS A 185 -23.85 10.71 -5.41
C LYS A 185 -24.09 9.60 -6.43
N LYS A 186 -23.83 9.90 -7.69
CA LYS A 186 -23.79 8.94 -8.80
C LYS A 186 -22.44 9.01 -9.51
N LEU A 187 -21.89 7.84 -9.78
CA LEU A 187 -20.65 7.68 -10.54
C LEU A 187 -20.94 7.76 -12.03
N VAL A 188 -20.18 8.59 -12.74
CA VAL A 188 -20.20 8.70 -14.21
C VAL A 188 -19.16 7.80 -14.88
N LYS A 189 -18.21 7.27 -14.10
CA LYS A 189 -17.23 6.26 -14.54
C LYS A 189 -17.15 5.10 -13.55
N PRO A 190 -16.76 3.89 -13.97
CA PRO A 190 -16.67 2.74 -13.07
C PRO A 190 -15.71 2.98 -11.89
N LEU A 191 -16.11 2.52 -10.70
CA LEU A 191 -15.28 2.47 -9.50
C LEU A 191 -15.26 1.05 -8.95
N TRP A 192 -14.06 0.50 -8.76
CA TRP A 192 -13.85 -0.79 -8.11
C TRP A 192 -13.04 -0.63 -6.83
N ILE A 193 -13.41 -1.39 -5.80
CA ILE A 193 -12.68 -1.46 -4.54
C ILE A 193 -12.28 -2.93 -4.33
N CYS A 194 -10.99 -3.22 -4.53
CA CYS A 194 -10.42 -4.54 -4.30
C CYS A 194 -10.18 -4.77 -2.81
N THR A 195 -10.73 -5.84 -2.24
CA THR A 195 -10.57 -6.19 -0.83
C THR A 195 -10.62 -7.70 -0.60
N SER A 196 -10.58 -8.16 0.65
CA SER A 196 -10.80 -9.56 1.00
C SER A 196 -12.29 -9.86 1.19
N LYS A 197 -12.70 -11.12 1.00
CA LYS A 197 -14.08 -11.56 1.26
C LYS A 197 -14.58 -11.16 2.65
N ALA A 198 -13.77 -11.36 3.69
CA ALA A 198 -14.14 -11.00 5.06
C ALA A 198 -14.45 -9.50 5.21
N MET A 199 -13.63 -8.63 4.61
CA MET A 199 -13.88 -7.18 4.66
C MET A 199 -15.11 -6.77 3.85
N LYS A 200 -15.37 -7.42 2.71
CA LYS A 200 -16.58 -7.20 1.91
C LYS A 200 -17.84 -7.60 2.67
N GLU A 201 -17.81 -8.72 3.40
CA GLU A 201 -18.92 -9.16 4.25
C GLU A 201 -19.16 -8.17 5.39
N THR A 202 -18.12 -7.75 6.10
CA THR A 202 -18.25 -6.72 7.15
C THR A 202 -18.78 -5.40 6.59
N ALA A 203 -18.28 -4.94 5.44
CA ALA A 203 -18.78 -3.74 4.78
C ALA A 203 -20.25 -3.84 4.35
N THR A 204 -20.74 -5.06 4.08
CA THR A 204 -22.16 -5.32 3.79
C THR A 204 -22.99 -5.17 5.05
N LEU A 205 -22.57 -5.80 6.16
CA LEU A 205 -23.26 -5.71 7.45
C LEU A 205 -23.33 -4.28 7.98
N MET A 206 -22.34 -3.45 7.68
CA MET A 206 -22.30 -2.03 8.05
C MET A 206 -23.04 -1.10 7.07
N GLY A 207 -23.62 -1.63 5.98
CA GLY A 207 -24.34 -0.85 4.97
C GLY A 207 -23.47 -0.05 4.00
N TYR A 208 -22.14 -0.12 4.11
CA TYR A 208 -21.22 0.58 3.21
C TYR A 208 -21.31 0.05 1.77
N ARG A 209 -21.48 -1.27 1.62
CA ARG A 209 -21.66 -1.88 0.30
C ARG A 209 -22.86 -1.28 -0.44
N ASP A 210 -23.99 -1.13 0.24
CA ASP A 210 -25.22 -0.61 -0.36
C ASP A 210 -25.05 0.84 -0.83
N ILE A 211 -24.31 1.67 -0.07
CA ILE A 211 -24.01 3.05 -0.46
C ILE A 211 -23.15 3.06 -1.73
N ILE A 212 -22.09 2.26 -1.76
CA ILE A 212 -21.16 2.18 -2.90
C ILE A 212 -21.87 1.65 -4.15
N GLU A 213 -22.67 0.58 -4.03
CA GLU A 213 -23.39 0.00 -5.17
C GLU A 213 -24.52 0.92 -5.67
N LYS A 214 -25.22 1.64 -4.78
CA LYS A 214 -26.22 2.66 -5.18
C LYS A 214 -25.59 3.80 -5.98
N ALA A 215 -24.35 4.18 -5.67
CA ALA A 215 -23.60 5.16 -6.45
C ALA A 215 -23.12 4.61 -7.80
N GLY A 216 -23.12 3.29 -8.00
CA GLY A 216 -22.64 2.61 -9.22
C GLY A 216 -21.27 1.94 -9.09
N GLY A 217 -20.68 1.92 -7.89
CA GLY A 217 -19.40 1.30 -7.60
C GLY A 217 -19.51 -0.20 -7.33
N LYS A 218 -18.38 -0.91 -7.30
CA LYS A 218 -18.31 -2.34 -7.02
C LYS A 218 -17.25 -2.66 -5.97
N ILE A 219 -17.60 -3.47 -4.99
CA ILE A 219 -16.62 -4.09 -4.08
C ILE A 219 -16.26 -5.48 -4.63
N VAL A 220 -15.00 -5.67 -4.99
CA VAL A 220 -14.49 -6.91 -5.60
C VAL A 220 -13.59 -7.61 -4.60
N SER A 221 -13.93 -8.85 -4.24
CA SER A 221 -13.19 -9.62 -3.23
C SER A 221 -12.21 -10.61 -3.87
N ASP A 222 -11.09 -10.85 -3.19
CA ASP A 222 -10.13 -11.94 -3.44
C ASP A 222 -9.50 -11.90 -4.85
N THR A 223 -9.39 -10.70 -5.43
CA THR A 223 -8.63 -10.43 -6.66
C THR A 223 -7.84 -9.14 -6.53
N CYS A 224 -6.83 -8.95 -7.36
CA CYS A 224 -6.00 -7.75 -7.41
C CYS A 224 -6.11 -7.11 -8.79
N MET A 225 -6.11 -5.77 -8.82
CA MET A 225 -6.12 -4.99 -10.07
C MET A 225 -4.96 -5.33 -11.01
N VAL A 226 -3.78 -5.65 -10.46
CA VAL A 226 -2.56 -5.95 -11.24
C VAL A 226 -2.63 -7.31 -11.96
N VAL A 227 -3.51 -8.23 -11.51
CA VAL A 227 -3.71 -9.54 -12.16
C VAL A 227 -5.05 -9.63 -12.88
N SER A 228 -5.83 -8.56 -12.84
CA SER A 228 -7.10 -8.46 -13.57
C SER A 228 -6.81 -8.04 -15.02
N PRO A 229 -7.49 -8.61 -16.02
CA PRO A 229 -7.24 -8.32 -17.43
C PRO A 229 -7.89 -6.99 -17.86
N ILE A 230 -7.62 -5.92 -17.12
CA ILE A 230 -8.23 -4.58 -17.29
C ILE A 230 -8.04 -4.04 -18.70
N GLU A 231 -6.92 -4.34 -19.34
CA GLU A 231 -6.62 -3.97 -20.72
C GLU A 231 -7.50 -4.69 -21.74
N ARG A 232 -7.96 -5.92 -21.42
CA ARG A 232 -8.90 -6.68 -22.26
C ARG A 232 -10.35 -6.27 -22.03
N MET A 233 -10.61 -5.50 -20.98
CA MET A 233 -11.93 -4.96 -20.66
C MET A 233 -12.19 -3.62 -21.35
N GLY A 234 -11.23 -3.11 -22.13
CA GLY A 234 -11.37 -1.87 -22.90
C GLY A 234 -10.91 -0.61 -22.15
N PHE A 235 -10.39 -0.74 -20.93
CA PHE A 235 -9.84 0.38 -20.17
C PHE A 235 -8.39 0.65 -20.56
N LYS A 236 -8.03 1.93 -20.72
CA LYS A 236 -6.67 2.38 -21.07
C LYS A 236 -6.02 3.15 -19.93
N THR A 237 -6.79 4.00 -19.24
CA THR A 237 -6.31 4.81 -18.10
C THR A 237 -6.99 4.40 -16.81
N THR A 238 -6.21 3.99 -15.81
CA THR A 238 -6.71 3.61 -14.49
C THR A 238 -6.35 4.66 -13.44
N GLY A 239 -7.34 5.15 -12.70
CA GLY A 239 -7.16 6.00 -11.53
C GLY A 239 -6.88 5.17 -10.26
N VAL A 240 -5.80 5.48 -9.53
CA VAL A 240 -5.38 4.74 -8.32
C VAL A 240 -4.86 5.67 -7.23
N ASN A 241 -5.05 5.28 -5.96
CA ASN A 241 -4.51 5.98 -4.79
C ASN A 241 -3.30 5.27 -4.16
N SER A 242 -2.67 4.38 -4.91
CA SER A 242 -1.57 3.54 -4.44
C SER A 242 -0.32 3.69 -5.28
N GLY A 243 0.79 4.06 -4.63
CA GLY A 243 2.11 4.10 -5.27
C GLY A 243 2.55 2.72 -5.79
N LYS A 244 2.13 1.63 -5.15
CA LYS A 244 2.37 0.25 -5.63
C LYS A 244 1.61 -0.03 -6.92
N ALA A 245 0.32 0.31 -6.97
CA ALA A 245 -0.47 0.13 -8.19
C ALA A 245 0.08 0.99 -9.32
N ALA A 246 0.37 2.27 -9.04
CA ALA A 246 0.92 3.20 -10.02
C ALA A 246 2.25 2.71 -10.61
N ASN A 247 3.09 2.04 -9.81
CA ASN A 247 4.33 1.43 -10.29
C ASN A 247 4.10 0.16 -11.15
N TYR A 248 3.08 -0.66 -10.86
CA TYR A 248 2.89 -1.96 -11.49
C TYR A 248 1.98 -1.96 -12.72
N LEU A 249 0.92 -1.14 -12.72
CA LEU A 249 -0.07 -1.11 -13.79
C LEU A 249 0.51 -0.79 -15.18
N PRO A 250 1.47 0.14 -15.34
CA PRO A 250 2.07 0.40 -16.65
C PRO A 250 2.85 -0.80 -17.20
N GLY A 251 3.55 -1.53 -16.33
CA GLY A 251 4.38 -2.66 -16.73
C GLY A 251 3.59 -3.95 -16.97
N PHE A 252 2.73 -4.33 -16.02
CA PHE A 252 2.02 -5.61 -16.06
C PHE A 252 0.74 -5.57 -16.90
N CYS A 253 0.02 -4.45 -16.87
CA CYS A 253 -1.30 -4.32 -17.49
C CYS A 253 -1.31 -3.35 -18.67
N LYS A 254 -0.17 -2.73 -19.02
CA LYS A 254 -0.03 -1.73 -20.09
C LYS A 254 -1.05 -0.58 -19.96
N GLN A 255 -1.35 -0.20 -18.72
CA GLN A 255 -2.28 0.90 -18.43
C GLN A 255 -1.52 2.22 -18.27
N ASN A 256 -2.16 3.30 -18.70
CA ASN A 256 -1.84 4.62 -18.19
C ASN A 256 -2.40 4.78 -16.78
N VAL A 257 -1.76 5.60 -15.97
CA VAL A 257 -2.12 5.78 -14.57
C VAL A 257 -2.41 7.24 -14.28
N VAL A 258 -3.53 7.48 -13.59
CA VAL A 258 -3.75 8.71 -12.83
C VAL A 258 -3.59 8.38 -11.35
N PHE A 259 -2.54 8.89 -10.74
CA PHE A 259 -2.22 8.68 -9.33
C PHE A 259 -2.60 9.92 -8.52
N ASN A 260 -3.58 9.79 -7.63
CA ASN A 260 -4.08 10.91 -6.83
C ASN A 260 -4.70 10.44 -5.50
N SER A 261 -5.12 11.38 -4.64
CA SER A 261 -5.86 11.08 -3.42
C SER A 261 -7.25 10.49 -3.73
N ILE A 262 -7.86 9.80 -2.75
CA ILE A 262 -9.22 9.27 -2.90
C ILE A 262 -10.21 10.41 -3.20
N ASP A 263 -10.01 11.58 -2.58
CA ASP A 263 -10.87 12.75 -2.79
C ASP A 263 -10.89 13.23 -4.23
N GLU A 264 -9.71 13.45 -4.81
CA GLU A 264 -9.60 13.90 -6.20
C GLU A 264 -10.07 12.83 -7.19
N LEU A 265 -9.77 11.56 -6.92
CA LEU A 265 -10.22 10.46 -7.76
C LEU A 265 -11.75 10.34 -7.77
N ILE A 266 -12.40 10.39 -6.60
CA ILE A 266 -13.86 10.32 -6.50
C ILE A 266 -14.48 11.54 -7.16
N LYS A 267 -13.97 12.75 -6.89
CA LYS A 267 -14.45 13.98 -7.52
C LYS A 267 -14.41 13.88 -9.05
N GLY A 268 -13.32 13.34 -9.61
CA GLY A 268 -13.16 13.15 -11.05
C GLY A 268 -14.10 12.12 -11.70
N VAL A 269 -14.85 11.33 -10.91
CA VAL A 269 -15.75 10.28 -11.43
C VAL A 269 -17.18 10.36 -10.91
N THR A 270 -17.55 11.40 -10.16
CA THR A 270 -18.94 11.65 -9.72
C THR A 270 -19.56 12.82 -10.47
N ASP A 271 -20.86 12.76 -10.78
CA ASP A 271 -21.60 13.93 -11.27
C ASP A 271 -21.76 14.93 -10.10
N GLU A 272 -21.48 16.22 -10.35
CA GLU A 272 -21.71 17.30 -9.37
C GLU A 272 -23.17 17.82 -9.41
N ARG A 273 -24.04 17.19 -10.20
CA ARG A 273 -25.45 17.56 -10.39
C ARG A 273 -26.42 16.93 -9.40
#